data_AF-A0A1H1IC34-F1
#
_entry.id   AF-A0A1H1IC34-F1
#
_cell.length_a   1.000
_cell.length_b   1.000
_cell.length_c   1.000
_cell.angle_alpha   90.00
_cell.angle_beta   90.00
_cell.angle_gamma   90.00
#
_symmetry.space_group_name_H-M   'P 1'
#
loop_
_entity.id
_entity.type
_entity.pdbx_description
1 polymer ?
#
loop_
_entity_poly.entity_id
_entity_poly.type
_entity_poly.pdbx_seq_one_letter_code
_entity_poly.pdbx_strand_id
1 'polypeptide(L)'
;MPSAHIISFPTPHKLCPLRVVKSTTAIGEEALVISSETHSELCFARDDLREMIKLSPDKAAPIANRIYALRETLDDAQVGLTKLLQKMGRT
;
A
#
# COMPACT_ATOMS: atom_id res chain seq x y z
N MET A 1 44.51 -1.67 -33.35
CA MET A 1 43.98 -0.83 -32.26
C MET A 1 42.47 -0.95 -32.27
N PRO A 2 41.79 -1.38 -31.19
CA PRO A 2 40.33 -1.43 -31.19
C PRO A 2 39.79 -0.01 -31.02
N SER A 3 39.00 0.45 -31.99
CA SER A 3 38.29 1.72 -31.95
C SER A 3 37.16 1.64 -30.92
N ALA A 4 37.18 2.53 -29.92
CA ALA A 4 36.12 2.64 -28.94
C ALA A 4 34.81 3.03 -29.64
N HIS A 5 33.76 2.22 -29.49
CA HIS A 5 32.40 2.60 -29.88
C HIS A 5 31.86 3.59 -28.85
N ILE A 6 31.72 4.85 -29.25
CA ILE A 6 31.08 5.88 -28.43
C ILE A 6 29.58 5.65 -28.53
N ILE A 7 28.95 5.22 -27.43
CA ILE A 7 27.50 5.15 -27.31
C ILE A 7 26.99 6.58 -27.16
N SER A 8 26.51 7.17 -28.25
CA SER A 8 25.83 8.47 -28.23
C SER A 8 24.42 8.31 -27.70
N PHE A 9 24.12 8.95 -26.57
CA PHE A 9 22.76 9.02 -26.03
C PHE A 9 21.89 9.93 -26.92
N PRO A 10 20.67 9.53 -27.28
CA PRO A 10 19.79 10.37 -28.09
C PRO A 10 19.48 11.67 -27.34
N THR A 11 19.64 12.79 -28.04
CA THR A 11 19.18 14.12 -27.60
C THR A 11 17.74 14.04 -27.12
N PRO A 12 17.38 14.65 -25.97
CA PRO A 12 16.02 14.56 -25.44
C PRO A 12 15.06 15.22 -26.42
N HIS A 13 14.35 14.40 -27.20
CA HIS A 13 13.20 14.85 -27.96
C HIS A 13 12.19 15.46 -26.99
N LYS A 14 11.65 16.62 -27.37
CA LYS A 14 10.61 17.39 -26.68
C LYS A 14 9.87 16.56 -25.64
N LEU A 15 10.14 16.86 -24.37
CA LEU A 15 9.43 16.31 -23.23
C LEU A 15 7.93 16.35 -23.54
N CYS A 16 7.33 15.19 -23.78
CA CYS A 16 5.90 14.99 -23.52
C CYS A 16 5.62 15.63 -22.16
N PRO A 17 4.49 16.34 -21.98
CA PRO A 17 4.19 16.97 -20.71
C PRO A 17 4.32 15.88 -19.65
N LEU A 18 5.32 16.04 -18.78
CA LEU A 18 5.59 15.15 -17.68
C LEU A 18 4.25 15.04 -16.94
N ARG A 19 3.57 13.89 -17.04
CA ARG A 19 2.52 13.54 -16.08
C ARG A 19 3.16 13.83 -14.73
N VAL A 20 2.48 14.61 -13.89
CA VAL A 20 2.98 14.93 -12.55
C VAL A 20 2.99 13.63 -11.76
N VAL A 21 4.06 12.86 -11.90
CA VAL A 21 4.33 11.66 -11.14
C VAL A 21 4.93 12.16 -9.84
N LYS A 22 4.26 11.91 -8.71
CA LYS A 22 4.86 12.16 -7.39
C LYS A 22 6.23 11.48 -7.36
N SER A 23 7.20 12.10 -6.69
CA SER A 23 8.51 11.47 -6.53
C SER A 23 8.35 10.12 -5.82
N THR A 24 9.21 9.16 -6.16
CA THR A 24 9.23 7.84 -5.53
C THR A 24 9.36 7.93 -4.02
N THR A 25 10.09 8.94 -3.51
CA THR A 25 10.22 9.26 -2.09
C THR A 25 8.87 9.64 -1.46
N ALA A 26 8.12 10.57 -2.06
CA ALA A 26 6.81 10.98 -1.54
C ALA A 26 5.79 9.83 -1.54
N ILE A 27 5.86 8.96 -2.56
CA ILE A 27 5.01 7.76 -2.61
C ILE A 27 5.41 6.74 -1.53
N GLY A 28 6.71 6.60 -1.25
CA GLY A 28 7.22 5.76 -0.18
C GLY A 28 6.79 6.24 1.21
N GLU A 29 6.82 7.55 1.45
CA GLU A 29 6.31 8.16 2.68
C GLU A 29 4.81 7.91 2.87
N GLU A 30 4.00 8.10 1.81
CA GLU A 30 2.56 7.78 1.83
C GLU A 30 2.32 6.29 2.12
N ALA A 31 3.10 5.39 1.53
CA ALA A 31 2.97 3.95 1.77
C ALA A 31 3.32 3.57 3.21
N LEU A 32 4.33 4.21 3.80
CA LEU A 32 4.72 3.99 5.19
C LEU A 32 3.62 4.43 6.16
N VAL A 33 3.00 5.58 5.91
CA VAL A 33 1.87 6.07 6.73
C VAL A 33 0.70 5.09 6.67
N ILE A 34 0.24 4.74 5.47
CA ILE A 34 -0.86 3.77 5.29
C ILE A 34 -0.53 2.46 6.00
N SER A 35 0.67 1.91 5.80
CA SER A 35 1.07 0.65 6.43
C SER A 35 1.11 0.74 7.95
N SER A 36 1.53 1.87 8.52
CA SER A 36 1.60 2.07 9.97
C SER A 36 0.21 2.20 10.60
N GLU A 37 -0.69 2.93 9.95
CA GLU A 37 -2.08 3.11 10.39
C GLU A 37 -2.81 1.76 10.34
N THR A 38 -2.78 1.07 9.19
CA THR A 38 -3.38 -0.26 9.04
C THR A 38 -2.81 -1.26 10.05
N HIS A 39 -1.50 -1.27 10.27
CA HIS A 39 -0.88 -2.19 11.25
C HIS A 39 -1.43 -1.94 12.67
N SER A 40 -1.59 -0.67 13.06
CA SER A 40 -2.11 -0.29 14.36
C SER A 40 -3.56 -0.75 14.53
N GLU A 41 -4.41 -0.48 13.55
CA GLU A 41 -5.82 -0.89 13.54
C GLU A 41 -5.97 -2.42 13.61
N LEU A 42 -5.15 -3.16 12.85
CA LEU A 42 -5.13 -4.63 12.88
C LEU A 42 -4.73 -5.17 14.25
N CYS A 43 -3.73 -4.57 14.89
CA CYS A 43 -3.30 -5.00 16.23
C CYS A 43 -4.42 -4.84 17.25
N PHE A 44 -5.08 -3.67 17.26
CA PHE A 44 -6.22 -3.42 18.16
C PHE A 44 -7.37 -4.37 17.87
N ALA A 45 -7.76 -4.52 16.61
CA ALA A 45 -8.89 -5.36 16.25
C ALA A 45 -8.64 -6.85 16.50
N ARG A 46 -7.39 -7.32 16.36
CA ARG A 46 -6.98 -8.66 16.77
C ARG A 46 -7.11 -8.87 18.27
N ASP A 47 -6.63 -7.92 19.07
CA ASP A 47 -6.66 -8.03 20.53
C ASP A 47 -8.09 -7.98 21.06
N ASP A 48 -8.93 -7.10 20.52
CA ASP A 48 -10.38 -7.07 20.76
C ASP A 48 -11.03 -8.43 20.42
N LEU A 49 -10.74 -8.97 19.23
CA LEU A 49 -11.31 -10.23 18.79
C LEU A 49 -10.89 -11.38 19.73
N ARG A 50 -9.63 -11.40 20.16
CA ARG A 50 -9.13 -12.37 21.13
C ARG A 50 -9.86 -12.26 22.47
N GLU A 51 -10.10 -11.04 22.94
CA GLU A 51 -10.82 -10.79 24.18
C GLU A 51 -12.30 -11.19 24.05
N MET A 52 -12.96 -10.84 22.95
CA MET A 52 -14.35 -11.24 22.66
C MET A 52 -14.52 -12.76 22.66
N ILE A 53 -13.62 -13.49 22.00
CA ILE A 53 -13.63 -14.96 21.98
C ILE A 53 -13.43 -15.53 23.40
N LYS A 54 -12.57 -14.91 24.21
CA LYS A 54 -12.30 -15.36 25.57
C LYS A 54 -13.47 -15.10 26.53
N LEU A 55 -14.11 -13.93 26.43
CA LEU A 55 -15.17 -13.50 27.34
C LEU A 55 -16.57 -13.99 26.94
N SER A 56 -16.82 -14.19 25.64
CA SER A 56 -18.14 -14.55 25.13
C SER A 56 -18.02 -15.38 23.84
N PRO A 57 -17.48 -16.61 23.92
CA PRO A 57 -17.27 -17.47 22.75
C PRO A 57 -18.56 -17.86 22.03
N ASP A 58 -19.69 -17.82 22.73
CA ASP A 58 -21.04 -18.10 22.24
C ASP A 58 -21.63 -16.96 21.38
N LYS A 59 -21.08 -15.75 21.46
CA LYS A 59 -21.53 -14.59 20.68
C LYS A 59 -20.95 -14.60 19.26
N ALA A 60 -21.35 -15.61 18.48
CA ALA A 60 -20.88 -15.81 17.12
C ALA A 60 -21.12 -14.60 16.19
N ALA A 61 -22.27 -13.92 16.29
CA ALA A 61 -22.59 -12.79 15.43
C ALA A 61 -21.68 -11.56 15.66
N PRO A 62 -21.49 -11.07 16.90
CA PRO A 62 -20.50 -10.01 17.17
C PRO A 62 -19.06 -10.37 16.74
N ILE A 63 -18.63 -11.61 16.99
CA ILE A 63 -17.30 -12.09 16.60
C ILE A 63 -17.16 -12.09 15.08
N ALA A 64 -18.16 -12.60 14.35
CA ALA A 64 -18.17 -12.58 12.89
C ALA A 64 -18.13 -11.14 12.34
N ASN A 65 -18.93 -10.24 12.90
CA ASN A 65 -18.92 -8.82 12.50
C ASN A 65 -17.54 -8.18 12.69
N ARG A 66 -16.84 -8.49 13.78
CA ARG A 66 -15.47 -7.99 14.00
C ARG A 66 -14.47 -8.56 13.00
N ILE A 67 -14.62 -9.84 12.62
CA ILE A 67 -13.82 -10.46 11.55
C ILE A 67 -14.10 -9.81 10.19
N TYR A 68 -15.35 -9.51 9.88
CA TYR A 68 -15.70 -8.82 8.63
C TYR A 68 -15.12 -7.41 8.57
N ALA A 69 -15.21 -6.65 9.66
CA ALA A 69 -14.59 -5.33 9.75
C ALA A 69 -13.07 -5.39 9.56
N LEU A 70 -12.39 -6.38 10.17
CA LEU A 70 -10.96 -6.63 9.96
C LEU A 70 -10.61 -6.88 8.49
N ARG A 71 -11.45 -7.63 7.78
CA ARG A 71 -11.26 -7.92 6.36
C ARG A 71 -11.42 -6.65 5.51
N GLU A 72 -12.42 -5.83 5.80
CA GLU A 72 -12.65 -4.57 5.10
C GLU A 72 -11.45 -3.62 5.24
N THR A 73 -10.89 -3.47 6.45
CA THR A 73 -9.66 -2.69 6.68
C THR A 73 -8.48 -3.18 5.83
N LEU A 74 -8.31 -4.50 5.68
CA LEU A 74 -7.26 -5.07 4.83
C LEU A 74 -7.49 -4.80 3.34
N ASP A 75 -8.74 -4.94 2.89
CA ASP A 75 -9.11 -4.68 1.50
C ASP A 75 -8.87 -3.19 1.15
N ASP A 76 -9.23 -2.26 2.05
CA ASP A 76 -8.98 -0.82 1.88
C ASP A 76 -7.48 -0.49 1.83
N ALA A 77 -6.69 -1.07 2.73
CA ALA A 77 -5.23 -0.90 2.73
C ALA A 77 -4.60 -1.43 1.43
N GLN A 78 -5.06 -2.58 0.92
CA GLN A 78 -4.62 -3.15 -0.35
C GLN A 78 -4.96 -2.22 -1.53
N VAL A 79 -6.17 -1.65 -1.55
CA VAL A 79 -6.58 -0.67 -2.56
C VAL A 79 -5.71 0.59 -2.48
N GLY A 80 -5.42 1.09 -1.28
CA GLY A 80 -4.53 2.23 -1.04
C GLY A 80 -3.13 1.99 -1.60
N LEU A 81 -2.54 0.83 -1.28
CA LEU A 81 -1.23 0.43 -1.78
C LEU A 81 -1.21 0.30 -3.31
N THR A 82 -2.24 -0.31 -3.89
CA THR A 82 -2.35 -0.49 -5.34
C THR A 82 -2.38 0.87 -6.06
N LYS A 83 -3.14 1.84 -5.53
CA LYS A 83 -3.18 3.21 -6.07
C LYS A 83 -1.81 3.90 -6.00
N LEU A 84 -1.04 3.66 -4.93
CA LEU A 84 0.32 4.20 -4.81
C LEU A 84 1.28 3.56 -5.83
N LEU A 85 1.19 2.24 -6.06
CA LEU A 85 1.98 1.54 -7.09
C LEU A 85 1.68 2.06 -8.51
N GLN A 86 0.39 2.28 -8.83
CA GLN A 86 -0.03 2.90 -10.09
C GLN A 86 0.58 4.28 -10.28
N LYS A 87 0.66 5.10 -9.22
CA LYS A 87 1.30 6.42 -9.26
C LYS A 87 2.81 6.36 -9.50
N MET A 88 3.48 5.23 -9.29
CA MET A 88 4.90 5.03 -9.65
C MET A 88 5.11 4.57 -11.09
N GLY A 89 4.05 4.42 -11.89
CA GLY A 89 4.14 3.78 -13.21
C GLY A 89 4.39 2.28 -13.14
N ARG A 90 4.11 1.65 -11.99
CA ARG A 90 4.17 0.20 -11.80
C ARG A 90 2.75 -0.37 -11.78
N THR A 91 2.14 -0.52 -12.95
CA THR A 91 1.11 -1.50 -13.33
C THR A 91 0.90 -1.42 -14.84
#